data_AF-A0A3B1BJS7-F1
#
_entry.id   AF-A0A3B1BJS7-F1
#
_cell.length_a   1.000
_cell.length_b   1.000
_cell.length_c   1.000
_cell.angle_alpha   90.00
_cell.angle_beta   90.00
_cell.angle_gamma   90.00
#
_symmetry.space_group_name_H-M   'P 1'
#
loop_
_entity.id
_entity.type
_entity.pdbx_description
1 polymer ?
#
loop_
_entity_poly.entity_id
_entity_poly.type
_entity_poly.pdbx_seq_one_letter_code
_entity_poly.pdbx_strand_id
1 'polypeptide(L)'
;HEVVAVTIDPVTAVSAPLARWHDWLDLYPSLRTTMRHYIDQQMRQLSELATDLALHDTMARLAHLILRNYEESRLNPGRDLLHGLSHEELAHLIGTVRVVVNRLLKELREEGVIECQGGEMHVLNLQKLLHRAERELDQNKNRSLL
;
A
#
# COMPACT_ATOMS: atom_id res chain seq x y z
N HIS A 1 -5.70 -19.71 -10.39
CA HIS A 1 -5.59 -19.41 -8.96
C HIS A 1 -6.98 -19.48 -8.37
N GLU A 2 -7.19 -20.35 -7.38
CA GLU A 2 -8.46 -20.47 -6.67
C GLU A 2 -8.59 -19.25 -5.74
N VAL A 3 -9.65 -18.46 -5.91
CA VAL A 3 -9.89 -17.27 -5.08
C VAL A 3 -10.60 -17.73 -3.82
N VAL A 4 -9.93 -17.67 -2.68
CA VAL A 4 -10.48 -17.99 -1.37
C VAL A 4 -10.69 -16.69 -0.60
N ALA A 5 -11.91 -16.43 -0.16
CA ALA A 5 -12.21 -15.31 0.74
C ALA A 5 -12.14 -15.80 2.19
N VAL A 6 -11.34 -15.12 3.01
CA VAL A 6 -11.21 -15.37 4.45
C VAL A 6 -11.63 -14.13 5.23
N THR A 7 -12.19 -14.32 6.42
CA THR A 7 -12.70 -13.24 7.27
C THR A 7 -11.82 -13.11 8.51
N ILE A 8 -11.36 -11.89 8.81
CA ILE A 8 -10.51 -11.62 9.98
C ILE A 8 -11.38 -11.55 11.26
N ASP A 9 -12.60 -11.04 11.14
CA ASP A 9 -13.59 -10.89 12.20
C ASP A 9 -14.97 -11.45 11.77
N PRO A 10 -15.92 -11.68 12.70
CA PRO A 10 -17.28 -12.09 12.35
C PRO A 10 -17.97 -11.11 11.41
N VAL A 11 -18.40 -11.57 10.22
CA VAL A 11 -19.03 -10.74 9.19
C VAL A 11 -20.31 -11.36 8.65
N THR A 12 -21.28 -10.52 8.31
CA THR A 12 -22.45 -10.91 7.52
C THR A 12 -22.23 -10.44 6.09
N ALA A 13 -22.16 -11.39 5.15
CA ALA A 13 -21.99 -11.11 3.73
C ALA A 13 -23.29 -11.40 2.97
N VAL A 14 -23.56 -10.58 1.94
CA VAL A 14 -24.61 -10.84 0.95
C VAL A 14 -23.94 -11.35 -0.32
N SER A 15 -24.44 -12.47 -0.84
CA SER A 15 -23.99 -13.03 -2.12
C SER A 15 -25.15 -13.13 -3.10
N ALA A 16 -24.84 -12.98 -4.39
CA ALA A 16 -25.80 -13.15 -5.47
C ALA A 16 -25.09 -13.72 -6.71
N PRO A 17 -25.81 -14.48 -7.56
CA PRO A 17 -25.28 -14.87 -8.86
C PRO A 17 -24.95 -13.64 -9.70
N LEU A 18 -23.88 -13.73 -10.50
CA LEU A 18 -23.43 -12.61 -11.34
C LEU A 18 -24.51 -12.08 -12.28
N ALA A 19 -25.38 -12.95 -12.82
CA ALA A 19 -26.51 -12.54 -13.64
C ALA A 19 -27.47 -11.60 -12.89
N ARG A 20 -27.83 -11.94 -11.65
CA ARG A 20 -28.70 -11.13 -10.80
C ARG A 20 -28.05 -9.79 -10.43
N TRP A 21 -26.72 -9.76 -10.34
CA TRP A 21 -25.96 -8.54 -10.13
C TRP A 21 -26.10 -7.57 -11.32
N HIS A 22 -26.04 -8.09 -12.56
CA HIS A 22 -26.27 -7.28 -13.75
C HIS A 22 -27.68 -6.69 -13.77
N ASP A 23 -28.70 -7.50 -13.47
CA ASP A 23 -30.09 -7.03 -13.39
C ASP A 23 -30.25 -5.88 -12.38
N TRP A 24 -29.59 -5.98 -11.22
CA TRP A 24 -29.62 -4.92 -10.21
C TRP A 24 -28.89 -3.65 -10.62
N LEU A 25 -27.75 -3.77 -11.30
CA LEU A 25 -27.03 -2.61 -11.87
C LEU A 25 -27.88 -1.92 -12.93
N ASP A 26 -28.70 -2.67 -13.66
CA ASP A 26 -29.62 -2.12 -14.65
C ASP A 26 -30.82 -1.42 -14.01
N LEU A 27 -31.41 -2.06 -13.01
CA LEU A 27 -32.60 -1.59 -12.31
C LEU A 27 -32.34 -0.38 -11.38
N TYR A 28 -31.14 -0.28 -10.81
CA TYR A 28 -30.80 0.73 -9.80
C TYR A 28 -29.61 1.62 -10.24
N PRO A 29 -29.86 2.80 -10.85
CA PRO A 29 -28.81 3.70 -11.33
C PRO A 29 -27.85 4.21 -10.25
N SER A 30 -28.32 4.34 -9.01
CA SER A 30 -27.50 4.72 -7.85
C SER A 30 -26.45 3.65 -7.56
N LEU A 31 -26.86 2.38 -7.46
CA LEU A 31 -25.95 1.24 -7.28
C LEU A 31 -24.94 1.16 -8.41
N ARG A 32 -25.38 1.33 -9.66
CA ARG A 32 -24.50 1.35 -10.84
C ARG A 32 -23.41 2.40 -10.73
N THR A 33 -23.78 3.60 -10.31
CA THR A 33 -22.83 4.71 -10.15
C THR A 33 -21.85 4.45 -9.02
N THR A 34 -22.31 3.97 -7.86
CA THR A 34 -21.42 3.58 -6.76
C THR A 34 -20.45 2.48 -7.17
N MET A 35 -20.93 1.44 -7.85
CA MET A 35 -20.08 0.33 -8.31
C MET A 35 -19.05 0.78 -9.35
N ARG A 36 -19.41 1.69 -10.26
CA ARG A 36 -18.45 2.29 -11.19
C ARG A 36 -17.33 3.02 -10.45
N HIS A 37 -17.68 3.90 -9.51
CA HIS A 37 -16.67 4.62 -8.72
C HIS A 37 -15.76 3.68 -7.94
N TYR A 38 -16.33 2.62 -7.36
CA TYR A 38 -15.55 1.58 -6.69
C TYR A 38 -14.55 0.91 -7.64
N ILE A 39 -15.00 0.44 -8.81
CA ILE A 39 -14.13 -0.20 -9.81
C ILE A 39 -13.05 0.78 -10.30
N ASP A 40 -13.41 2.03 -10.59
CA ASP A 40 -12.46 3.07 -11.00
C ASP A 40 -11.36 3.28 -9.94
N GLN A 41 -11.72 3.26 -8.66
CA GLN A 41 -10.77 3.36 -7.56
C GLN A 41 -9.88 2.12 -7.47
N GLN A 42 -10.45 0.92 -7.59
CA GLN A 42 -9.66 -0.33 -7.60
C GLN A 42 -8.67 -0.36 -8.77
N MET A 43 -9.07 0.11 -9.96
CA MET A 43 -8.20 0.19 -11.14
C MET A 43 -7.06 1.19 -10.95
N ARG A 44 -7.34 2.36 -10.36
CA ARG A 44 -6.28 3.33 -10.01
C ARG A 44 -5.28 2.73 -9.03
N GLN A 45 -5.76 2.10 -7.96
CA GLN A 45 -4.89 1.45 -6.97
C GLN A 45 -4.03 0.35 -7.60
N LEU A 46 -4.60 -0.48 -8.48
CA LEU A 46 -3.85 -1.51 -9.18
C LEU A 46 -2.81 -0.92 -10.15
N SER A 47 -3.16 0.16 -10.85
CA SER A 47 -2.24 0.86 -11.75
C SER A 47 -1.10 1.52 -10.99
N GLU A 48 -1.37 2.17 -9.85
CA GLU A 48 -0.35 2.74 -8.96
C GLU A 48 0.58 1.65 -8.47
N LEU A 49 0.04 0.52 -7.97
CA LEU A 49 0.85 -0.61 -7.54
C LEU A 49 1.70 -1.20 -8.66
N ALA A 50 1.16 -1.35 -9.87
CA ALA A 50 1.91 -1.87 -11.00
C ALA A 50 3.02 -0.90 -11.45
N THR A 51 2.74 0.41 -11.39
CA THR A 51 3.69 1.48 -11.67
C THR A 51 4.81 1.46 -10.63
N ASP A 52 4.47 1.38 -9.35
CA ASP A 52 5.42 1.23 -8.25
C ASP A 52 6.26 -0.03 -8.41
N LEU A 53 5.65 -1.16 -8.78
CA LEU A 53 6.38 -2.40 -8.98
C LEU A 53 7.36 -2.33 -10.16
N ALA A 54 6.99 -1.61 -11.21
CA ALA A 54 7.76 -1.48 -12.44
C ALA A 54 8.84 -0.38 -12.40
N LEU A 55 8.63 0.68 -11.61
CA LEU A 55 9.45 1.90 -11.61
C LEU A 55 10.18 2.17 -10.30
N HIS A 56 9.82 1.51 -9.22
CA HIS A 56 10.38 1.73 -7.89
C HIS A 56 11.00 0.44 -7.35
N ASP A 57 12.22 0.50 -6.86
CA ASP A 57 12.87 -0.58 -6.16
C ASP A 57 12.10 -0.84 -4.85
N THR A 58 12.40 -1.96 -4.21
CA THR A 58 11.64 -2.36 -3.01
C THR A 58 11.77 -1.34 -1.86
N MET A 59 12.86 -0.55 -1.81
CA MET A 59 13.04 0.52 -0.83
C MET A 59 12.10 1.70 -1.10
N ALA A 60 12.03 2.17 -2.34
CA ALA A 60 11.16 3.27 -2.73
C ALA A 60 9.68 2.93 -2.52
N ARG A 61 9.25 1.70 -2.86
CA ARG A 61 7.88 1.23 -2.56
C ARG A 61 7.55 1.20 -1.07
N LEU A 62 8.49 0.76 -0.24
CA LEU A 62 8.32 0.80 1.22
C LEU A 62 8.23 2.25 1.72
N ALA A 63 9.06 3.15 1.22
CA ALA A 63 9.04 4.57 1.58
C ALA A 63 7.70 5.23 1.19
N HIS A 64 7.18 4.95 -0.02
CA HIS A 64 5.86 5.42 -0.45
C HIS A 64 4.73 4.90 0.43
N LEU A 65 4.75 3.62 0.80
CA LEU A 65 3.77 3.05 1.72
C LEU A 65 3.80 3.77 3.07
N ILE A 66 4.98 3.99 3.64
CA ILE A 66 5.14 4.71 4.91
C ILE A 66 4.62 6.15 4.79
N LEU A 67 4.96 6.86 3.71
CA LEU A 67 4.51 8.24 3.47
C LEU A 67 2.98 8.34 3.34
N ARG A 68 2.35 7.41 2.63
CA ARG A 68 0.89 7.38 2.47
C ARG A 68 0.16 7.27 3.81
N ASN A 69 0.70 6.48 4.74
CA ASN A 69 0.09 6.31 6.06
C ASN A 69 0.55 7.39 7.08
N TYR A 70 1.61 8.15 6.78
CA TYR A 70 2.10 9.22 7.64
C TYR A 70 1.09 10.36 7.81
N GLU A 71 0.39 10.74 6.74
CA GLU A 71 -0.64 11.79 6.82
C GLU A 71 -1.81 11.37 7.72
N GLU A 72 -2.26 10.12 7.62
CA GLU A 72 -3.33 9.57 8.46
C GLU A 72 -2.93 9.45 9.94
N SER A 73 -1.68 9.10 10.22
CA SER A 73 -1.13 9.01 11.58
C SER A 73 -1.01 10.39 12.24
N ARG A 74 -0.69 11.46 11.50
CA ARG A 74 -0.66 12.83 12.04
C ARG A 74 -2.02 13.36 12.48
N LEU A 75 -3.10 12.90 11.83
CA LEU A 75 -4.46 13.30 12.16
C LEU A 75 -5.01 12.53 13.38
N ASN A 76 -4.41 11.39 13.73
CA ASN A 76 -4.83 10.53 14.84
C ASN A 76 -3.64 10.16 15.74
N PRO A 77 -3.18 11.08 16.61
CA PRO A 77 -2.06 10.82 17.51
C PRO A 77 -2.35 9.61 18.43
N GLY A 78 -1.51 8.58 18.38
CA GLY A 78 -1.67 7.32 19.10
C GLY A 78 -2.02 6.11 18.23
N ARG A 79 -2.15 6.28 16.90
CA ARG A 79 -2.32 5.18 15.96
C ARG A 79 -0.97 4.86 15.31
N ASP A 80 -0.54 3.60 15.41
CA ASP A 80 0.66 3.11 14.73
C ASP A 80 0.61 3.46 13.24
N LEU A 81 1.75 3.95 12.74
CA LEU A 81 1.95 4.44 11.37
C LEU A 81 1.60 3.39 10.32
N LEU A 82 1.73 2.11 10.65
CA LEU A 82 1.35 1.01 9.75
C LEU A 82 0.25 0.13 10.36
N HIS A 83 -0.51 0.62 11.34
CA HIS A 83 -1.67 -0.05 11.94
C HIS A 83 -1.39 -1.47 12.46
N GLY A 84 -0.18 -1.75 12.93
CA GLY A 84 0.21 -3.07 13.44
C GLY A 84 0.44 -4.12 12.35
N LEU A 85 0.58 -3.73 11.08
CA LEU A 85 0.89 -4.65 9.99
C LEU A 85 2.18 -5.42 10.26
N SER A 86 2.08 -6.74 10.16
CA SER A 86 3.23 -7.63 10.22
C SER A 86 4.15 -7.45 9.01
N HIS A 87 5.42 -7.85 9.14
CA HIS A 87 6.35 -7.80 8.02
C HIS A 87 5.91 -8.66 6.82
N GLU A 88 5.05 -9.65 7.03
CA GLU A 88 4.53 -10.51 5.97
C GLU A 88 3.43 -9.79 5.18
N GLU A 89 2.54 -9.09 5.87
CA GLU A 89 1.53 -8.23 5.23
C GLU A 89 2.18 -7.05 4.49
N LEU A 90 3.19 -6.41 5.10
CA LEU A 90 3.98 -5.37 4.42
C LEU A 90 4.66 -5.91 3.16
N ALA A 91 5.17 -7.14 3.20
CA ALA A 91 5.81 -7.76 2.05
C ALA A 91 4.81 -7.98 0.91
N HIS A 92 3.60 -8.43 1.25
CA HIS A 92 2.52 -8.60 0.28
C HIS A 92 2.14 -7.26 -0.37
N LEU A 93 2.05 -6.19 0.41
CA LEU A 93 1.67 -4.86 -0.07
C LEU A 93 2.71 -4.23 -1.02
N ILE A 94 4.00 -4.45 -0.78
CA ILE A 94 5.07 -3.87 -1.63
C ILE A 94 5.65 -4.87 -2.65
N GLY A 95 5.00 -6.03 -2.80
CA GLY A 95 5.38 -7.06 -3.79
C GLY A 95 6.76 -7.64 -3.54
N THR A 96 7.04 -8.10 -2.32
CA THR A 96 8.31 -8.71 -1.94
C THR A 96 8.11 -9.83 -0.91
N VAL A 97 9.18 -10.27 -0.26
CA VAL A 97 9.17 -11.27 0.82
C VAL A 97 9.55 -10.66 2.17
N ARG A 98 9.08 -11.28 3.26
CA ARG A 98 9.30 -10.83 4.65
C ARG A 98 10.76 -10.51 4.97
N VAL A 99 11.71 -11.31 4.48
CA VAL A 99 13.15 -11.12 4.75
C VAL A 99 13.68 -9.81 4.13
N VAL A 100 13.15 -9.42 2.97
CA VAL A 100 13.52 -8.17 2.31
C VAL A 100 12.94 -6.99 3.08
N VAL A 101 11.66 -7.04 3.47
CA VAL A 101 11.03 -5.99 4.30
C VAL A 101 11.83 -5.75 5.59
N ASN A 102 12.20 -6.82 6.29
CA ASN A 102 13.00 -6.71 7.52
C ASN A 102 14.34 -5.99 7.27
N ARG A 103 15.03 -6.35 6.19
CA ARG A 103 16.28 -5.68 5.79
C ARG A 103 16.06 -4.19 5.53
N LEU A 104 15.03 -3.84 4.76
CA LEU A 104 14.75 -2.45 4.40
C LEU A 104 14.34 -1.59 5.62
N LEU A 105 13.50 -2.13 6.51
CA LEU A 105 13.15 -1.46 7.76
C LEU A 105 14.37 -1.29 8.68
N LYS A 106 15.29 -2.26 8.69
CA LYS A 106 16.56 -2.14 9.40
C LYS A 106 17.43 -1.02 8.81
N GLU A 107 17.59 -0.96 7.50
CA GLU A 107 18.33 0.11 6.81
C GLU A 107 17.75 1.51 7.15
N LEU A 108 16.42 1.69 7.07
CA LEU A 108 15.77 2.96 7.42
C LEU A 108 15.97 3.36 8.89
N ARG A 109 16.05 2.39 9.82
CA ARG A 109 16.35 2.65 11.23
C ARG A 109 17.81 3.06 11.45
N GLU A 110 18.74 2.33 10.84
CA GLU A 110 20.18 2.62 10.96
C GLU A 110 20.52 4.02 10.42
N GLU A 111 19.76 4.51 9.45
CA GLU A 111 19.92 5.85 8.89
C GLU A 111 19.19 6.96 9.65
N GLY A 112 18.45 6.61 10.70
CA GLY A 112 17.63 7.52 11.49
C GLY A 112 16.47 8.12 10.71
N VAL A 113 15.92 7.39 9.74
CA VAL A 113 14.73 7.80 8.97
C VAL A 113 13.46 7.47 9.76
N ILE A 114 13.43 6.28 10.34
CA ILE A 114 12.32 5.79 11.16
C ILE A 114 12.84 5.23 12.49
N GLU A 115 11.95 5.12 13.45
CA GLU A 115 12.15 4.39 14.70
C GLU A 115 10.99 3.41 14.91
N CYS A 116 11.29 2.27 15.54
CA CYS A 116 10.25 1.33 15.97
C CYS A 116 10.42 1.08 17.46
N GLN A 117 9.45 1.51 18.28
CA GLN A 117 9.42 1.31 19.72
C GLN A 117 8.08 0.67 20.13
N GLY A 118 8.12 -0.39 20.94
CA GLY A 118 6.89 -1.00 21.48
C GLY A 118 5.92 -1.60 20.47
N GLY A 119 6.34 -1.82 19.21
CA GLY A 119 5.46 -2.25 18.12
C GLY A 119 4.87 -1.10 17.30
N GLU A 120 5.18 0.15 17.65
CA GLU A 120 4.79 1.34 16.90
C GLU A 120 5.97 1.88 16.08
N MET A 121 5.68 2.35 14.88
CA MET A 121 6.64 2.99 13.98
C MET A 121 6.45 4.50 13.94
N HIS A 122 7.55 5.25 14.01
CA HIS A 122 7.55 6.72 13.91
C HIS A 122 8.55 7.18 12.84
N VAL A 123 8.18 8.22 12.09
CA VAL A 123 9.09 8.89 11.14
C VAL A 123 9.91 9.93 11.89
N LEU A 124 11.24 9.73 11.95
CA LEU A 124 12.18 10.67 12.57
C LEU A 124 12.65 11.75 11.59
N ASN A 125 12.74 11.41 10.28
CA ASN A 125 13.23 12.34 9.27
C ASN A 125 12.44 12.22 7.97
N LEU A 126 11.43 13.08 7.82
CA LEU A 126 10.55 13.12 6.65
C LEU A 126 11.31 13.43 5.34
N GLN A 127 12.32 14.30 5.39
CA GLN A 127 13.10 14.67 4.19
C GLN A 127 13.91 13.49 3.65
N LYS A 128 14.56 12.72 4.53
CA LYS A 128 15.26 11.49 4.13
C LYS A 128 14.27 10.44 3.60
N LEU A 129 13.08 10.34 4.19
CA LEU A 129 12.05 9.42 3.73
C LEU A 129 11.56 9.77 2.32
N LEU A 130 11.32 11.05 2.04
CA LEU A 130 10.98 11.55 0.71
C LEU A 130 12.09 11.24 -0.30
N HIS A 131 13.35 11.49 0.06
CA HIS A 131 14.48 11.17 -0.81
C HIS A 131 14.59 9.66 -1.12
N ARG A 132 14.25 8.80 -0.16
CA ARG A 132 14.18 7.34 -0.36
C ARG A 132 13.06 6.93 -1.31
N ALA A 133 11.94 7.66 -1.32
CA ALA A 133 10.86 7.44 -2.26
C ALA A 133 11.25 7.88 -3.69
N GLU A 134 12.05 8.93 -3.84
CA GLU A 134 12.41 9.51 -5.15
C GLU A 134 13.62 8.85 -5.84
N ARG A 135 14.40 8.01 -5.13
CA ARG A 135 15.77 7.61 -5.50
C ARG A 135 15.95 6.84 -6.82
N GLU A 136 14.88 6.46 -7.51
CA GLU A 136 14.95 5.79 -8.82
C GLU A 136 14.83 6.76 -10.02
N LEU A 137 14.25 7.95 -9.83
CA LEU A 137 14.19 8.97 -10.90
C LEU A 137 15.60 9.44 -11.31
N ASP A 138 16.56 9.44 -10.37
CA ASP A 138 17.92 9.91 -10.61
C ASP A 138 18.84 8.84 -11.24
N GLN A 139 18.62 7.56 -10.94
CA GLN A 139 19.45 6.46 -11.46
C GLN A 139 19.14 6.12 -12.92
N ASN A 140 17.88 6.29 -13.35
CA ASN A 140 17.46 6.05 -14.73
C ASN A 140 17.85 7.21 -15.67
N LYS A 141 17.86 8.47 -15.19
CA LYS A 141 18.40 9.62 -15.96
C LYS A 141 19.88 9.46 -16.30
N ASN A 142 20.69 8.96 -15.36
CA ASN A 142 22.13 8.77 -15.59
C ASN A 142 22.47 7.60 -16.52
N ARG A 143 21.57 6.62 -16.68
CA ARG A 143 21.75 5.50 -17.63
C ARG A 143 21.31 5.81 -19.06
N SER A 144 20.48 6.84 -19.26
CA SER A 144 20.02 7.28 -20.59
C SER A 144 21.00 8.25 -21.28
N LEU A 145 22.06 8.67 -20.57
CA LEU A 145 23.09 9.61 -21.06
C LEU A 145 24.45 8.95 -21.31
N LEU A 146 24.52 7.62 -21.31
CA LEU A 146 25.69 6.80 -21.67
C LEU A 146 25.31 5.85 -22.80
#